data_AF-A0A4Q3XPQ7-F1
#
_entry.id   AF-A0A4Q3XPQ7-F1
#
_cell.length_a   1.000
_cell.length_b   1.000
_cell.length_c   1.000
_cell.angle_alpha   90.00
_cell.angle_beta   90.00
_cell.angle_gamma   90.00
#
_symmetry.space_group_name_H-M   'P 1'
#
loop_
_entity.id
_entity.type
_entity.pdbx_description
1 polymer ?
#
loop_
_entity_poly.entity_id
_entity_poly.type
_entity_poly.pdbx_seq_one_letter_code
_entity_poly.pdbx_strand_id
1 'polypeptide(L)' 'LRAVNQYNTYAMTGLPVGPIANPGRASIDAVLDPATSSALYFVADGTGGHVFADTLEQHNANVQKWYALRRARGEM' A
#
# COMPACT_ATOMS: atom_id res chain seq x y z
N LEU A 1 5.08 -1.19 14.37
CA LEU A 1 5.40 -2.23 13.37
C LEU A 1 6.04 -3.51 13.93
N ARG A 2 6.71 -3.49 15.09
CA ARG A 2 7.43 -4.68 15.62
C ARG A 2 6.60 -5.61 16.52
N ALA A 3 5.36 -5.26 16.86
CA ALA A 3 4.52 -6.07 17.73
C ALA A 3 4.11 -7.37 17.04
N VAL A 4 4.25 -8.51 17.69
CA VAL A 4 3.83 -9.81 17.12
C VAL A 4 2.43 -10.14 17.64
N ASN A 5 1.46 -10.21 16.73
CA ASN A 5 0.07 -10.59 17.03
C ASN A 5 -0.63 -11.10 15.75
N GLN A 6 -1.89 -11.50 15.86
CA GLN A 6 -2.68 -12.09 14.77
C GLN A 6 -3.19 -11.08 13.69
N TYR A 7 -2.82 -9.80 13.81
CA TYR A 7 -3.26 -8.73 12.91
C TYR A 7 -2.09 -7.99 12.22
N ASN A 8 -0.85 -8.11 12.72
CA ASN A 8 0.29 -7.38 12.17
C ASN A 8 0.89 -8.07 10.92
N THR A 9 0.44 -7.66 9.74
CA THR A 9 0.90 -8.16 8.45
C THR A 9 2.36 -7.82 8.11
N TYR A 10 3.07 -7.01 8.91
CA TYR A 10 4.53 -6.87 8.80
C TYR A 10 5.30 -8.03 9.45
N ALA A 11 4.68 -8.75 10.39
CA ALA A 11 5.32 -9.81 11.17
C ALA A 11 4.83 -11.22 10.79
N MET A 12 3.89 -11.33 9.86
CA MET A 12 3.32 -12.60 9.40
C MET A 12 3.04 -12.58 7.89
N THR A 13 2.94 -13.77 7.30
CA THR A 13 2.52 -13.95 5.91
C THR A 13 1.03 -14.27 5.85
N GLY A 14 0.30 -13.72 4.87
CA GLY A 14 -1.12 -14.00 4.65
C GLY A 14 -2.05 -12.95 5.28
N LEU A 15 -3.33 -13.32 5.39
CA LEU A 15 -4.38 -12.45 5.93
C LEU A 15 -4.42 -12.49 7.48
N PRO A 16 -4.84 -11.41 8.14
CA PRO A 16 -5.09 -11.42 9.58
C PRO A 16 -6.23 -12.38 9.95
N VAL A 17 -6.35 -12.71 11.24
CA VAL A 17 -7.38 -13.65 11.75
C VAL A 17 -8.82 -13.23 11.46
N GLY A 18 -9.07 -11.94 11.22
CA GLY A 18 -10.36 -11.41 10.83
C GLY A 18 -10.28 -9.99 10.25
N PRO A 19 -11.41 -9.42 9.80
CA PRO A 19 -11.47 -8.07 9.26
C PRO A 19 -11.05 -7.01 10.29
N ILE A 20 -10.42 -5.94 9.81
CA ILE A 20 -10.04 -4.78 10.64
C ILE A 20 -11.07 -3.63 10.58
N ALA A 21 -12.02 -3.71 9.65
CA ALA A 21 -13.04 -2.69 9.42
C ALA A 21 -14.25 -3.30 8.69
N ASN A 22 -15.33 -2.53 8.59
CA ASN A 22 -16.51 -2.88 7.81
C ASN A 22 -16.29 -2.47 6.33
N PRO A 23 -16.21 -3.42 5.38
CA PRO A 23 -15.97 -3.09 3.98
C PRO A 23 -17.21 -2.48 3.33
N GLY A 24 -17.01 -1.46 2.50
CA GLY A 24 -18.05 -0.94 1.61
C GLY A 24 -18.25 -1.84 0.39
N ARG A 25 -19.32 -1.60 -0.37
CA ARG A 25 -19.62 -2.36 -1.60
C ARG A 25 -18.44 -2.39 -2.58
N ALA A 26 -17.86 -1.22 -2.88
CA ALA A 26 -16.72 -1.12 -3.79
C ALA A 26 -15.50 -1.94 -3.32
N SER A 27 -15.29 -2.08 -2.00
CA SER A 27 -14.20 -2.92 -1.46
C SER A 27 -14.48 -4.40 -1.65
N ILE A 28 -15.73 -4.83 -1.51
CA ILE A 28 -16.14 -6.22 -1.77
C ILE A 28 -15.99 -6.54 -3.25
N ASP A 29 -16.48 -5.66 -4.13
CA ASP A 29 -16.39 -5.84 -5.58
C ASP A 29 -14.93 -5.93 -6.03
N ALA A 30 -14.03 -5.09 -5.50
CA ALA A 30 -12.60 -5.13 -5.83
C ALA A 30 -11.88 -6.42 -5.40
N VAL A 31 -12.37 -7.11 -4.37
CA VAL A 31 -11.82 -8.41 -3.95
C VAL A 31 -12.36 -9.55 -4.82
N LEU A 32 -13.62 -9.46 -5.25
CA LEU A 32 -14.27 -10.48 -6.09
C LEU A 32 -13.88 -10.38 -7.57
N ASP A 33 -13.63 -9.17 -8.06
CA ASP A 33 -13.21 -8.87 -9.44
C ASP A 33 -12.01 -7.89 -9.43
N PRO A 34 -10.80 -8.39 -9.13
CA PRO A 34 -9.61 -7.55 -9.06
C PRO A 34 -9.11 -7.16 -10.46
N ALA A 35 -8.55 -5.96 -10.57
CA ALA A 35 -7.87 -5.54 -11.79
C ALA A 35 -6.69 -6.50 -12.10
N THR A 36 -6.52 -6.87 -13.37
CA THR A 36 -5.37 -7.65 -13.80
C THR A 36 -4.10 -6.78 -13.74
N SER A 37 -3.19 -7.10 -12.82
CA SER A 37 -1.95 -6.37 -12.61
C SER A 37 -0.85 -7.27 -12.06
N SER A 38 0.40 -6.97 -12.39
CA SER A 38 1.62 -7.55 -11.82
C SER A 38 2.19 -6.74 -10.64
N ALA A 39 1.55 -5.62 -10.28
CA ALA A 39 2.07 -4.71 -9.27
C ALA A 39 2.13 -5.39 -7.89
N LEU A 40 3.31 -5.33 -7.28
CA LEU A 40 3.56 -5.83 -5.92
C LEU A 40 3.70 -4.71 -4.89
N TYR A 41 3.96 -3.49 -5.36
CA TYR A 41 4.24 -2.34 -4.52
C TYR A 41 3.43 -1.12 -4.95
N PHE A 42 3.11 -0.25 -4.00
CA PHE A 42 2.51 1.06 -4.28
C PHE A 42 3.03 2.11 -3.29
N VAL A 43 3.09 3.38 -3.72
CA VAL A 43 3.43 4.53 -2.87
C VAL A 43 2.65 5.76 -3.33
N ALA A 44 2.38 6.69 -2.42
CA ALA A 44 1.67 7.93 -2.74
C ALA A 44 2.38 8.73 -3.84
N ASP A 45 1.61 9.31 -4.76
CA ASP A 45 2.11 10.11 -5.88
C ASP A 45 2.09 11.63 -5.61
N GLY A 46 1.47 12.05 -4.50
CA GLY A 46 1.29 13.43 -4.09
C GLY A 46 0.05 14.15 -4.66
N THR A 47 -0.74 13.50 -5.52
CA THR A 47 -2.03 14.02 -6.02
C THR A 47 -3.22 13.58 -5.18
N GLY A 48 -2.99 12.66 -4.23
CA GLY A 48 -4.03 11.89 -3.54
C GLY A 48 -4.16 10.47 -4.10
N GLY A 49 -3.40 10.13 -5.14
CA GLY A 49 -3.31 8.80 -5.73
C GLY A 49 -2.07 8.01 -5.33
N HIS A 50 -1.78 6.98 -6.10
CA HIS A 50 -0.66 6.08 -5.89
C HIS A 50 0.04 5.73 -7.21
N VAL A 51 1.36 5.57 -7.15
CA VAL A 51 2.14 4.93 -8.22
C VAL A 51 2.35 3.46 -7.85
N PHE A 52 2.01 2.57 -8.77
CA PHE A 52 2.19 1.11 -8.65
C PHE A 52 3.52 0.66 -9.28
N ALA A 53 4.11 -0.40 -8.75
CA ALA A 53 5.39 -0.94 -9.22
C ALA A 53 5.45 -2.47 -9.09
N ASP A 54 6.12 -3.11 -10.04
CA ASP A 54 6.27 -4.56 -10.12
C ASP A 54 7.52 -5.05 -9.37
N THR A 55 8.53 -4.20 -9.27
CA THR A 55 9.81 -4.52 -8.60
C THR A 55 10.11 -3.59 -7.43
N LEU A 56 10.98 -4.06 -6.54
CA LEU A 56 11.42 -3.29 -5.38
C LEU A 56 12.24 -2.07 -5.79
N GLU A 57 13.05 -2.17 -6.84
CA GLU A 57 13.87 -1.06 -7.35
C GLU A 57 12.98 0.08 -7.86
N GLN A 58 11.94 -0.27 -8.63
CA GLN A 58 10.94 0.70 -9.11
C GLN A 58 10.22 1.35 -7.93
N HIS A 59 9.79 0.56 -6.95
CA HIS A 59 9.15 1.09 -5.74
C HIS A 59 10.06 2.08 -5.01
N ASN A 60 11.32 1.72 -4.78
CA ASN A 60 12.29 2.57 -4.09
C ASN A 60 12.54 3.89 -4.83
N ALA A 61 12.61 3.87 -6.16
CA ALA A 61 12.70 5.09 -6.96
C ALA A 61 11.46 5.99 -6.78
N ASN A 62 10.26 5.40 -6.76
CA ASN A 62 9.02 6.14 -6.52
C ASN A 62 8.93 6.70 -5.09
N VAL A 63 9.42 5.96 -4.09
CA VAL A 63 9.54 6.44 -2.70
C VAL A 63 10.44 7.66 -2.60
N GLN A 64 11.57 7.70 -3.32
CA GLN A 64 12.44 8.89 -3.33
C GLN A 64 11.76 10.11 -3.93
N LYS A 65 10.96 9.93 -5.00
CA LYS A 65 10.14 11.01 -5.58
C LYS A 65 9.11 11.51 -4.56
N TRP A 66 8.42 10.59 -3.88
CA TRP A 66 7.46 10.93 -2.84
C TRP A 66 8.12 11.75 -1.71
N TYR A 67 9.28 11.35 -1.21
CA TYR A 67 9.97 12.12 -0.18
C TYR A 67 10.45 13.49 -0.66
N ALA A 68 10.86 13.62 -1.92
CA ALA A 68 11.22 14.92 -2.49
C ALA A 68 10.00 15.87 -2.51
N LEU A 69 8.82 15.36 -2.87
CA LEU A 69 7.57 16.12 -2.84
C LEU A 69 7.21 16.55 -1.41
N ARG A 70 7.29 15.65 -0.43
CA ARG A 70 7.02 15.97 0.98
C ARG A 70 7.96 17.06 1.51
N ARG A 71 9.26 17.01 1.16
CA ARG A 71 10.22 18.06 1.54
C ARG A 71 9.88 19.41 0.91
N ALA A 72 9.53 19.44 -0.37
CA ALA A 72 9.11 20.66 -1.06
C ALA A 72 7.84 21.29 -0.44
N ARG A 73 6.99 20.48 0.21
CA ARG A 73 5.78 20.93 0.91
C ARG A 73 6.01 21.31 2.38
N GLY A 74 7.21 21.09 2.92
CA GLY A 74 7.51 21.34 4.34
C GLY A 74 6.89 20.31 5.30
N GLU A 75 6.61 19.09 4.83
CA GLU A 75 5.97 18.02 5.60
C GLU A 75 6.97 17.08 6.31
N MET A 76 8.25 17.48 6.37
CA MET A 76 9.34 16.73 7.02
C MET A 76 10.18 17.64 7.90
#